data_AF-A0AAU8K6D8-F1
#
_entry.id   AF-A0AAU8K6D8-F1
#
_cell.length_a   1.000
_cell.length_b   1.000
_cell.length_c   1.000
_cell.angle_alpha   90.00
_cell.angle_beta   90.00
_cell.angle_gamma   90.00
#
_symmetry.space_group_name_H-M   'P 1'
#
loop_
_entity.id
_entity.type
_entity.pdbx_description
1 polymer ?
#
loop_
_entity_poly.entity_id
_entity_poly.type
_entity_poly.pdbx_seq_one_letter_code
_entity_poly.pdbx_strand_id
1 'polypeptide(L)' 'MTAPAGPHPWEGWTFSAGWGSRDVLEAVLADPQAVLEVSADVARDAAGRWCHPVRPHRLRTDLTPNDLPPFGEDEHRTPG' A
#
# COMPACT_ATOMS: atom_id res chain seq x y z
N MET A 1 8.78 14.20 7.52
CA MET A 1 8.68 12.74 7.52
C MET A 1 9.65 12.23 8.56
N THR A 2 9.19 11.42 9.51
CA THR A 2 10.03 10.83 10.56
C THR A 2 10.51 9.46 10.10
N ALA A 3 11.74 9.11 10.47
CA ALA A 3 12.27 7.76 10.25
C ALA A 3 11.46 6.74 11.07
N PRO A 4 11.34 5.48 10.61
CA PRO A 4 10.60 4.45 11.33
C PRO A 4 11.10 4.33 12.77
N ALA A 5 10.17 4.25 13.74
CA ALA A 5 10.53 4.06 15.14
C ALA A 5 10.93 2.61 15.48
N GLY A 6 10.78 1.68 14.53
CA GLY A 6 11.07 0.25 14.68
C GLY A 6 11.10 -0.46 13.32
N PRO A 7 11.05 -1.82 13.32
CA PRO A 7 11.06 -2.61 12.09
C PRO A 7 9.96 -2.19 11.13
N HIS A 8 10.31 -1.98 9.86
CA HIS A 8 9.37 -1.53 8.85
C HIS A 8 8.94 -2.69 7.94
N PRO A 9 7.63 -2.88 7.63
CA PRO A 9 7.14 -4.03 6.88
C PRO A 9 7.72 -4.16 5.46
N TRP A 10 8.21 -3.05 4.90
CA TRP A 10 8.85 -3.00 3.57
C TRP A 10 10.37 -2.89 3.60
N GLU A 11 11.01 -3.12 4.74
CA GLU A 11 12.47 -3.16 4.81
C GLU A 11 13.03 -4.29 3.92
N GLY A 12 14.01 -3.96 3.08
CA GLY A 12 14.59 -4.90 2.11
C GLY A 12 13.78 -5.11 0.82
N TRP A 13 12.63 -4.44 0.66
CA TRP A 13 11.84 -4.53 -0.57
C TRP A 13 12.41 -3.64 -1.68
N THR A 14 12.19 -4.06 -2.93
CA THR A 14 12.56 -3.30 -4.14
C THR A 14 11.31 -2.80 -4.84
N PHE A 15 11.30 -1.51 -5.19
CA PHE A 15 10.18 -0.86 -5.87
C PHE A 15 10.60 -0.45 -7.29
N SER A 16 9.73 -0.58 -8.28
CA SER A 16 9.97 -0.11 -9.64
C SER A 16 9.06 1.04 -10.03
N ALA A 17 9.55 1.90 -10.94
CA ALA A 17 8.82 3.09 -11.40
C ALA A 17 7.53 2.78 -12.20
N GLY A 18 7.34 1.53 -12.61
CA GLY A 18 6.17 1.08 -13.33
C GLY A 18 6.27 -0.37 -13.79
N TRP A 19 5.15 -0.90 -14.26
CA TRP A 19 5.08 -2.27 -14.77
C TRP A 19 6.07 -2.51 -15.92
N GLY A 20 6.93 -3.52 -15.77
CA GLY A 20 7.95 -3.88 -16.75
C GLY A 20 9.20 -2.98 -16.75
N SER A 21 9.24 -1.92 -15.94
CA SER A 21 10.46 -1.15 -15.75
C SER A 21 11.46 -1.93 -14.89
N ARG A 22 12.74 -1.81 -15.26
CA ARG A 22 13.87 -2.29 -14.45
C ARG A 22 14.45 -1.20 -13.55
N ASP A 23 13.94 0.03 -13.66
CA ASP A 23 14.40 1.14 -12.86
C ASP A 23 13.92 0.97 -11.43
N VAL A 24 14.88 0.79 -10.52
CA VAL A 24 14.63 0.65 -9.08
C VAL A 24 14.51 2.03 -8.46
N LEU A 25 13.43 2.25 -7.71
CA LEU A 25 13.22 3.45 -6.93
C LEU A 25 13.95 3.34 -5.60
N GLU A 26 14.62 4.43 -5.21
CA GLU A 26 15.06 4.62 -3.83
C GLU A 26 13.83 4.91 -2.97
N ALA A 27 13.47 3.96 -2.11
CA ALA A 27 12.34 4.09 -1.20
C ALA A 27 12.81 4.66 0.14
N VAL A 28 12.19 5.77 0.56
CA VAL A 28 12.36 6.29 1.91
C VAL A 28 11.23 5.76 2.78
N LEU A 29 11.57 4.87 3.72
CA LEU A 29 10.61 4.30 4.66
C LEU A 29 10.29 5.33 5.75
N ALA A 30 9.01 5.47 6.09
CA ALA A 30 8.52 6.45 7.04
C ALA A 30 7.88 5.78 8.24
N ASP A 31 7.87 6.46 9.38
CA ASP A 31 7.03 6.05 10.52
C ASP A 31 5.55 6.29 10.17
N PRO A 32 4.70 5.26 10.12
CA PRO A 32 3.28 5.45 9.80
C PRO A 32 2.59 6.20 10.94
N GLN A 33 1.85 7.28 10.64
CA GLN A 33 1.18 8.09 11.66
C GLN A 33 -0.34 8.15 11.52
N ALA A 34 -0.88 7.77 10.36
CA ALA A 34 -2.30 7.87 10.09
C ALA A 34 -2.77 6.78 9.14
N VAL A 35 -4.06 6.45 9.25
CA VAL A 35 -4.73 5.48 8.38
C VAL A 35 -5.60 6.24 7.38
N LEU A 36 -5.36 6.03 6.09
CA LEU A 36 -6.16 6.59 5.01
C LEU A 36 -6.97 5.47 4.34
N GLU A 37 -8.29 5.59 4.38
CA GLU A 37 -9.15 4.76 3.57
C GLU A 37 -9.07 5.22 2.11
N VAL A 38 -8.93 4.26 1.20
CA VAL A 38 -8.80 4.50 -0.24
C VAL A 38 -9.85 3.73 -1.01
N SER A 39 -10.27 4.28 -2.14
CA SER A 39 -11.05 3.58 -3.15
C SER A 39 -10.12 3.13 -4.27
N ALA A 40 -10.15 1.84 -4.60
CA ALA A 40 -9.37 1.28 -5.70
C ALA A 40 -10.32 0.90 -6.84
N ASP A 41 -10.08 1.43 -8.03
CA ASP A 41 -10.77 1.00 -9.24
C ASP A 41 -10.09 -0.26 -9.80
N VAL A 42 -10.92 -1.19 -10.28
CA VAL A 42 -10.49 -2.47 -10.86
C VAL A 42 -10.59 -2.38 -12.39
N ALA A 43 -10.55 -1.19 -12.97
CA ALA A 43 -10.58 -1.02 -14.43
C ALA A 43 -9.34 -1.62 -15.10
N ARG A 44 -9.54 -2.15 -16.30
CA ARG A 44 -8.46 -2.57 -17.21
C ARG A 44 -8.31 -1.56 -18.33
N ASP A 45 -7.08 -1.30 -18.77
CA ASP A 45 -6.82 -0.54 -19.99
C ASP A 45 -7.22 -1.33 -21.24
N ALA A 46 -7.15 -0.68 -22.41
CA ALA A 46 -7.46 -1.29 -23.70
C ALA A 46 -6.58 -2.51 -24.04
N ALA A 47 -5.45 -2.69 -23.34
CA ALA A 47 -4.56 -3.84 -23.48
C ALA A 47 -4.83 -4.93 -22.40
N GLY A 48 -5.87 -4.76 -21.59
CA GLY A 48 -6.29 -5.73 -20.57
C GLY A 48 -5.48 -5.68 -19.28
N ARG A 49 -4.58 -4.70 -19.10
CA ARG A 49 -3.83 -4.54 -17.85
C ARG A 49 -4.66 -3.77 -16.85
N TRP A 50 -4.61 -4.16 -15.57
CA TRP A 50 -5.26 -3.39 -14.53
C TRP A 50 -4.63 -2.00 -14.39
N CYS A 51 -5.46 -0.97 -14.36
CA CYS A 51 -5.02 0.41 -14.18
C CYS A 51 -4.92 0.81 -12.70
N HIS A 52 -5.41 -0.03 -11.78
CA HIS A 52 -5.64 0.22 -10.34
C HIS A 52 -5.49 1.68 -9.88
N PRO A 53 -6.30 2.62 -10.40
CA PRO A 53 -6.31 3.97 -9.86
C PRO A 53 -6.77 3.89 -8.41
N VAL A 54 -5.90 4.32 -7.49
CA VAL A 54 -6.24 4.46 -6.08
C VAL A 54 -6.56 5.93 -5.82
N ARG A 55 -7.73 6.20 -5.26
CA ARG A 55 -8.15 7.55 -4.87
C ARG A 55 -8.32 7.62 -3.36
N PRO A 56 -7.83 8.70 -2.70
CA PRO A 56 -8.08 8.92 -1.28
C PRO A 56 -9.59 9.05 -1.04
N HIS A 57 -10.10 8.33 -0.04
CA HIS A 57 -11.51 8.38 0.34
C HIS A 57 -11.70 9.19 1.63
N ARG A 58 -11.12 8.73 2.75
CA ARG A 58 -11.25 9.42 4.05
C ARG A 58 -10.10 9.09 5.01
N LEU A 59 -9.63 10.07 5.76
CA LEU A 59 -8.74 9.83 6.90
C LEU A 59 -9.53 9.11 8.03
N ARG A 60 -9.01 8.00 8.52
CA ARG A 60 -9.60 7.22 9.63
C ARG A 60 -9.02 7.69 10.94
N THR A 61 -9.50 8.84 11.42
CA THR A 61 -9.09 9.39 12.73
C THR A 61 -9.55 8.53 13.91
N ASP A 62 -10.44 7.57 13.64
CA ASP A 62 -10.88 6.54 14.57
C ASP A 62 -9.91 5.36 14.69
N LEU A 63 -8.87 5.30 13.86
CA LEU A 63 -7.87 4.22 13.84
C LEU A 63 -6.45 4.76 13.96
N THR A 64 -5.58 3.95 14.53
CA THR A 64 -4.12 4.09 14.50
C THR A 64 -3.50 3.01 13.62
N PRO A 65 -2.26 3.19 13.15
CA PRO A 65 -1.57 2.15 12.38
C PRO A 65 -1.47 0.79 13.10
N ASN A 66 -1.43 0.78 14.43
CA ASN A 66 -1.33 -0.45 15.22
C ASN A 66 -2.65 -1.23 15.33
N ASP A 67 -3.78 -0.61 14.96
CA ASP A 67 -5.09 -1.27 14.93
C ASP A 67 -5.27 -2.10 13.65
N LEU A 68 -4.33 -2.00 12.70
CA LEU A 68 -4.35 -2.76 11.46
C LEU A 68 -3.41 -3.97 11.54
N PRO A 69 -3.84 -5.11 10.99
CA PRO A 69 -2.98 -6.27 10.90
C PRO A 69 -1.85 -6.04 9.88
N PRO A 70 -0.71 -6.73 10.07
CA PRO A 70 0.37 -6.73 9.09
C PRO A 70 -0.14 -7.19 7.71
N PHE A 71 0.43 -6.58 6.67
CA PHE A 71 0.11 -6.95 5.29
C PHE A 71 0.38 -8.45 5.05
N GLY A 72 -0.66 -9.19 4.65
CA GLY A 72 -0.59 -10.63 4.36
C GLY A 72 -1.11 -11.56 5.46
N GLU A 73 -1.40 -11.06 6.67
CA GLU A 73 -1.96 -11.88 7.76
C GLU A 73 -3.51 -11.93 7.73
N ASP A 74 -4.13 -11.04 6.96
CA ASP A 74 -5.59 -10.87 6.83
C ASP A 74 -6.27 -11.73 5.76
N GLU A 75 -5.58 -12.69 5.16
CA GLU A 75 -6.13 -13.53 4.09
C GLU A 75 -7.07 -14.64 4.61
N HIS A 76 -8.07 -14.29 5.41
CA HIS A 76 -9.27 -15.13 5.63
C HIS A 76 -10.43 -14.62 4.76
N ARG A 77 -10.28 -14.74 3.44
CA ARG A 77 -11.42 -14.65 2.53
C ARG A 77 -12.10 -16.02 2.47
N THR A 78 -13.19 -16.20 3.21
CA THR A 78 -14.13 -17.30 2.90
C THR A 78 -14.61 -17.10 1.47
N PRO A 79 -14.39 -18.05 0.54
CA PRO A 79 -14.95 -17.94 -0.80
C PRO A 79 -16.47 -18.17 -0.69
N GLY A 80 -17.24 -17.18 -1.16
CA GLY A 80 -18.67 -17.31 -1.44
C GLY A 80 -18.91 -17.58 -2.92
#